data_AF-A0AAW2QKV9-F1
#
_entry.id   AF-A0AAW2QKV9-F1
#
_cell.length_a   1.000
_cell.length_b   1.000
_cell.length_c   1.000
_cell.angle_alpha   90.00
_cell.angle_beta   90.00
_cell.angle_gamma   90.00
#
_symmetry.space_group_name_H-M   'P 1'
#
loop_
_entity.id
_entity.type
_entity.pdbx_description
1 polymer ?
#
loop_
_entity_poly.entity_id
_entity_poly.type
_entity_poly.pdbx_seq_one_letter_code
_entity_poly.pdbx_strand_id
1 'polypeptide(L)'
;MVHIEGKIGIEMLSKNSEYAAYLVFWVERMDGLRSSNTVIRFRKGQSKVGTSNERFESREGGKLGKMRGDGWMEIEVGKFYNGEGDNGEVEAWFTQINSPIGLSGLVVEGIEFRPL
;
A
#
# COMPACT_ATOMS: atom_id res chain seq x y z
N MET A 1 10.60 -3.94 14.50
CA MET A 1 9.44 -4.03 13.60
C MET A 1 9.28 -2.67 12.95
N VAL A 2 9.29 -2.60 11.62
CA VAL A 2 9.07 -1.35 10.88
C VAL A 2 7.62 -1.32 10.41
N HIS A 3 6.95 -0.19 10.63
CA HIS A 3 5.59 0.05 10.16
C HIS A 3 5.59 1.33 9.33
N ILE A 4 5.05 1.25 8.11
CA ILE A 4 4.93 2.37 7.17
C ILE A 4 3.46 2.49 6.80
N GLU A 5 2.96 3.73 6.83
CA GLU A 5 1.57 4.07 6.51
C GLU A 5 1.56 5.17 5.45
N GLY A 6 0.68 5.03 4.46
CA GLY A 6 0.40 6.04 3.43
C GLY A 6 -1.09 6.30 3.36
N LYS A 7 -1.48 7.56 3.19
CA LYS A 7 -2.89 7.97 3.07
C LYS A 7 -3.10 8.81 1.83
N ILE A 8 -4.23 8.63 1.17
CA ILE A 8 -4.65 9.48 0.05
C ILE A 8 -6.17 9.68 0.09
N GLY A 9 -6.61 10.91 -0.15
CA GLY A 9 -8.02 11.22 -0.35
C GLY A 9 -8.48 10.71 -1.71
N ILE A 10 -9.62 10.02 -1.77
CA ILE A 10 -10.12 9.46 -3.05
C ILE A 10 -10.63 10.51 -4.03
N GLU A 11 -10.78 11.76 -3.56
CA GLU A 11 -11.01 12.94 -4.37
C GLU A 11 -9.78 13.38 -5.17
N MET A 12 -8.57 12.97 -4.76
CA MET A 12 -7.33 13.20 -5.52
C MET A 12 -7.13 12.16 -6.63
N LEU A 13 -7.97 11.12 -6.65
CA LEU A 13 -7.88 10.01 -7.59
C LEU A 13 -9.00 10.11 -8.64
N SER A 14 -8.71 9.69 -9.86
CA SER A 14 -9.69 9.57 -10.92
C SER A 14 -10.81 8.61 -10.51
N LYS A 15 -12.05 8.99 -10.82
CA LYS A 15 -13.23 8.17 -10.57
C LYS A 15 -13.34 7.02 -11.57
N ASN A 16 -14.14 6.02 -11.24
CA ASN A 16 -14.38 4.82 -12.04
C ASN A 16 -13.08 4.14 -12.49
N SER A 17 -12.10 4.08 -11.60
CA SER A 17 -10.75 3.58 -11.90
C SER A 17 -10.29 2.62 -10.82
N GLU A 18 -9.64 1.52 -11.24
CA GLU A 18 -8.92 0.64 -10.33
C GLU A 18 -7.52 1.20 -10.06
N TYR A 19 -7.07 1.06 -8.82
CA TYR A 19 -5.78 1.51 -8.34
C TYR A 19 -5.06 0.39 -7.61
N ALA A 20 -3.73 0.39 -7.71
CA ALA A 20 -2.85 -0.39 -6.87
C ALA A 20 -1.94 0.53 -6.06
N ALA A 21 -1.71 0.18 -4.80
CA ALA A 21 -0.72 0.83 -3.96
C ALA A 21 0.59 0.03 -3.96
N TYR A 22 1.72 0.71 -4.03
CA TYR A 22 3.05 0.11 -4.01
C TYR A 22 3.93 0.79 -2.96
N LEU A 23 4.64 0.02 -2.16
CA LEU A 23 5.74 0.55 -1.35
C LEU A 23 6.98 0.57 -2.23
N VAL A 24 7.62 1.73 -2.37
CA VAL A 24 8.87 1.91 -3.11
C VAL A 24 10.02 2.16 -2.14
N PHE A 25 11.07 1.34 -2.27
CA PHE A 25 12.18 1.31 -1.32
C PHE A 25 13.45 0.75 -1.98
N TRP A 26 14.56 0.97 -1.33
CA TRP A 26 15.85 0.40 -1.70
C TRP A 26 16.45 -0.31 -0.48
N VAL A 27 17.22 -1.37 -0.72
CA VAL A 27 17.89 -2.11 0.35
C VAL A 27 19.29 -2.52 -0.10
N GLU A 28 20.30 -2.23 0.71
CA GLU A 28 21.70 -2.62 0.43
C GLU A 28 21.88 -4.13 0.27
N ARG A 29 21.09 -4.92 1.01
CA ARG A 29 21.14 -6.38 1.00
C ARG A 29 19.76 -6.98 0.75
N MET A 30 19.58 -7.56 -0.44
CA MET A 30 18.33 -8.18 -0.90
C MET A 30 17.91 -9.42 -0.09
N ASP A 31 18.82 -10.04 0.66
CA ASP A 31 18.55 -11.25 1.44
C ASP A 31 17.63 -11.02 2.65
N GLY A 32 17.45 -9.76 3.05
CA GLY A 32 16.63 -9.35 4.19
C GLY A 32 15.13 -9.24 3.94
N LEU A 33 14.65 -9.05 2.70
CA LEU A 33 13.23 -8.85 2.43
C LEU A 33 12.62 -10.04 1.68
N ARG A 34 12.47 -11.17 2.40
CA ARG A 34 11.94 -12.41 1.81
C ARG A 34 10.42 -12.52 1.83
N SER A 35 9.76 -11.76 2.69
CA SER A 35 8.30 -11.77 2.83
C SER A 35 7.84 -10.53 3.59
N SER A 36 6.73 -9.97 3.13
CA SER A 36 6.02 -8.94 3.87
C SER A 36 4.58 -9.33 4.17
N ASN A 37 4.07 -8.80 5.29
CA ASN A 37 2.63 -8.70 5.53
C ASN A 37 2.20 -7.29 5.22
N THR A 38 1.24 -7.21 4.32
CA THR A 38 0.74 -5.93 3.83
C THR A 38 -0.77 -5.87 3.97
N VAL A 39 -1.28 -4.69 4.31
CA VAL A 39 -2.70 -4.44 4.56
C VAL A 39 -3.09 -3.16 3.83
N ILE A 40 -4.14 -3.20 3.03
CA ILE A 40 -4.84 -1.98 2.62
C ILE A 40 -6.13 -1.88 3.42
N ARG A 41 -6.44 -0.68 3.88
CA ARG A 41 -7.70 -0.33 4.54
C ARG A 41 -8.38 0.82 3.81
N PHE A 42 -9.66 0.63 3.53
CA PHE A 42 -10.54 1.68 3.02
C PHE A 42 -11.28 2.34 4.17
N ARG A 43 -11.28 3.68 4.19
CA ARG A 43 -12.11 4.47 5.08
C ARG A 43 -13.01 5.39 4.27
N LYS A 44 -14.17 4.88 3.82
CA LYS A 44 -15.20 5.74 3.22
C LYS A 44 -15.69 6.76 4.26
N GLY A 45 -15.77 8.03 3.84
CA GLY A 45 -16.37 9.11 4.59
C GLY A 45 -17.90 8.96 4.60
N GLN A 46 -18.52 9.31 5.71
CA GLN A 46 -19.97 9.18 5.93
C GLN A 46 -20.77 9.89 4.82
N SER A 47 -21.48 9.13 3.99
CA SER A 47 -22.56 9.67 3.18
C SER A 47 -23.76 9.95 4.08
N LYS A 48 -24.51 11.04 3.82
CA LYS A 48 -25.64 11.53 4.65
C LYS A 48 -26.88 10.61 4.66
N VAL A 49 -26.79 9.40 4.14
CA VAL A 49 -27.83 8.37 4.24
C VAL A 49 -27.13 7.10 4.68
N GLY A 50 -27.39 6.69 5.91
CA GLY A 50 -26.60 5.69 6.62
C GLY A 50 -26.47 4.38 5.86
N THR A 51 -25.25 3.88 5.71
CA THR A 51 -24.89 2.48 5.48
C THR A 51 -23.37 2.34 5.72
N SER A 52 -23.03 1.45 6.68
CA SER A 52 -21.74 0.80 6.98
C SER A 52 -20.39 1.52 6.76
N ASN A 53 -19.62 1.65 7.86
CA ASN A 53 -18.15 1.68 7.80
C ASN A 53 -17.65 0.34 7.22
N GLU A 54 -17.63 0.18 5.91
CA GLU A 54 -17.11 -1.02 5.27
C GLU A 54 -15.58 -1.00 5.34
N ARG A 55 -15.03 -1.76 6.29
CA ARG A 55 -13.58 -2.05 6.35
C ARG A 55 -13.30 -3.20 5.39
N PHE A 56 -12.85 -2.88 4.19
CA PHE A 56 -12.21 -3.87 3.33
C PHE A 56 -10.75 -3.97 3.75
N GLU A 57 -10.36 -5.13 4.30
CA GLU A 57 -8.98 -5.48 4.62
C GLU A 57 -8.52 -6.58 3.66
N SER A 58 -7.66 -6.23 2.72
CA SER A 58 -6.96 -7.22 1.89
C SER A 58 -5.61 -7.51 2.52
N ARG A 59 -5.44 -8.75 2.99
CA ARG A 59 -4.16 -9.26 3.50
C ARG A 59 -3.51 -10.11 2.43
N GLU A 60 -2.44 -9.60 1.84
CA GLU A 60 -1.58 -10.38 0.97
C GLU A 60 -0.23 -10.59 1.66
N GLY A 61 0.07 -11.85 1.97
CA GLY A 61 1.36 -12.27 2.50
C GLY A 61 2.25 -12.83 1.39
N GLY A 62 3.56 -12.57 1.47
CA GLY A 62 4.54 -13.27 0.62
C GLY A 62 4.77 -12.68 -0.77
N LYS A 63 4.45 -11.41 -1.00
CA LYS A 63 4.89 -10.71 -2.21
C LYS A 63 6.40 -10.48 -2.18
N LEU A 64 7.08 -10.80 -3.28
CA LEU A 64 8.50 -10.52 -3.47
C LEU A 64 8.67 -9.11 -4.05
N GLY A 65 9.64 -8.37 -3.53
CA GLY A 65 10.00 -7.07 -4.09
C GLY A 65 10.53 -7.22 -5.53
N LYS A 66 10.06 -6.36 -6.43
CA LYS A 66 10.47 -6.33 -7.83
C LYS A 66 11.38 -5.12 -8.07
N MET A 67 12.48 -5.31 -8.77
CA MET A 67 13.33 -4.20 -9.20
C MET A 67 12.69 -3.42 -10.36
N ARG A 68 12.71 -2.10 -10.25
CA ARG A 68 12.25 -1.14 -11.27
C ARG A 68 13.40 -0.75 -12.19
N GLY A 69 13.08 -0.10 -13.31
CA GLY A 69 14.08 0.40 -14.27
C GLY A 69 14.93 1.55 -13.74
N ASP A 70 14.48 2.24 -12.69
CA ASP A 70 15.16 3.35 -12.02
C ASP A 70 16.10 2.88 -10.89
N GLY A 71 16.20 1.57 -10.64
CA GLY A 71 17.04 0.98 -9.60
C GLY A 71 16.37 0.86 -8.22
N TRP A 72 15.15 1.36 -8.05
CA TRP A 72 14.36 1.13 -6.84
C TRP A 72 13.71 -0.26 -6.84
N MET A 73 13.31 -0.74 -5.66
CA MET A 73 12.47 -1.91 -5.49
C MET A 73 11.05 -1.49 -5.16
N GLU A 74 10.07 -2.27 -5.62
CA GLU A 74 8.67 -2.07 -5.28
C GLU A 74 7.98 -3.36 -4.86
N ILE A 75 6.98 -3.22 -4.01
CA ILE A 75 6.10 -4.32 -3.61
C ILE A 75 4.66 -3.84 -3.60
N GLU A 76 3.77 -4.60 -4.25
CA GLU A 76 2.34 -4.26 -4.29
C GLU A 76 1.71 -4.48 -2.92
N VAL A 77 1.09 -3.44 -2.39
CA VAL A 77 0.49 -3.40 -1.06
C VAL A 77 -0.95 -3.89 -1.11
N GLY A 78 -1.65 -3.60 -2.21
CA GLY A 78 -2.98 -4.11 -2.54
C GLY A 78 -3.67 -3.22 -3.56
N LYS A 79 -4.92 -3.58 -3.89
CA LYS A 79 -5.72 -2.95 -4.94
C LYS A 79 -7.07 -2.46 -4.44
N PHE A 80 -7.63 -1.49 -5.15
CA PHE A 80 -8.97 -0.98 -4.90
C PHE A 80 -9.56 -0.24 -6.06
N TYR A 81 -10.87 -0.07 -6.02
CA TYR A 81 -11.61 0.66 -7.02
C TYR A 81 -12.18 1.95 -6.42
N ASN A 82 -11.99 3.07 -7.11
CA ASN A 82 -12.54 4.37 -6.76
C ASN A 82 -13.83 4.60 -7.54
N GLY A 83 -14.99 4.35 -6.93
CA GLY A 83 -16.30 4.48 -7.55
C GLY A 83 -16.82 5.93 -7.60
N GLU A 84 -17.90 6.13 -8.35
CA GLU A 84 -18.66 7.38 -8.30
C GLU A 84 -19.40 7.52 -6.96
N GLY A 85 -19.46 8.74 -6.43
CA GLY A 85 -20.11 9.02 -5.15
C GLY A 85 -19.33 8.59 -3.91
N ASP A 86 -18.17 7.95 -4.08
CA ASP A 86 -17.27 7.64 -2.97
C ASP A 86 -16.53 8.92 -2.54
N ASN A 87 -16.70 9.28 -1.26
CA ASN A 87 -15.86 10.24 -0.54
C ASN A 87 -15.13 9.50 0.59
N GLY A 88 -13.91 9.94 0.96
CA GLY A 88 -13.15 9.32 2.04
C GLY A 88 -11.65 9.19 1.76
N GLU A 89 -10.99 8.38 2.58
CA GLU A 89 -9.54 8.16 2.53
C GLU A 89 -9.23 6.69 2.32
N VAL A 90 -8.14 6.43 1.59
CA VAL A 90 -7.51 5.11 1.50
C VAL A 90 -6.27 5.13 2.38
N GLU A 91 -6.14 4.13 3.24
CA GLU A 91 -4.99 3.91 4.10
C GLU A 91 -4.25 2.65 3.63
N ALA A 92 -2.99 2.79 3.28
CA ALA A 92 -2.11 1.71 2.87
C ALA A 92 -1.09 1.43 3.98
N TRP A 93 -1.09 0.21 4.52
CA TRP A 93 -0.30 -0.19 5.67
C TRP A 93 0.70 -1.29 5.30
N PHE A 94 1.97 -1.00 5.53
CA PHE A 94 3.04 -1.98 5.44
C PHE A 94 3.50 -2.29 6.87
N THR A 95 3.19 -3.48 7.39
CA THR A 95 3.33 -3.78 8.82
C THR A 95 4.49 -4.72 9.14
N GLN A 96 5.01 -5.45 8.16
CA GLN A 96 6.02 -6.44 8.46
C GLN A 96 7.06 -6.52 7.36
N ILE A 97 8.22 -5.91 7.61
CA ILE A 97 9.46 -6.33 7.00
C ILE A 97 10.12 -7.33 7.95
N ASN A 98 10.04 -8.63 7.64
CA ASN A 98 10.73 -9.64 8.44
C ASN A 98 12.06 -9.99 7.78
N SER A 99 13.15 -9.38 8.28
CA SER A 99 14.53 -9.76 7.94
C SER A 99 15.16 -10.50 9.10
N PRO A 100 15.63 -11.76 8.93
CA PRO A 100 16.37 -12.47 9.96
C PRO A 100 17.75 -11.83 10.28
N ILE A 101 18.24 -10.92 9.42
CA ILE A 101 19.56 -10.30 9.52
C ILE A 101 19.44 -8.79 9.87
N GLY A 102 18.22 -8.28 10.01
CA GLY A 102 17.93 -6.85 10.19
C GLY A 102 17.80 -6.08 8.87
N LEU A 103 17.43 -4.80 8.98
CA LEU A 103 17.13 -3.91 7.85
C LEU A 103 18.17 -2.80 7.69
N SER A 104 19.44 -3.13 7.91
CA SER A 104 20.53 -2.20 7.62
C SER A 104 20.48 -1.82 6.13
N GLY A 105 20.46 -0.53 5.84
CA GLY A 105 20.47 -0.02 4.47
C GLY A 105 19.09 0.04 3.79
N LEU A 106 17.98 -0.09 4.54
CA LEU A 106 16.65 0.20 4.00
C LEU A 106 16.46 1.72 3.84
N VAL A 107 16.17 2.15 2.63
CA VAL A 107 15.72 3.51 2.29
C VAL A 107 14.32 3.41 1.72
N VAL A 108 13.38 4.22 2.21
CA VAL A 108 12.00 4.23 1.73
C VAL A 108 11.77 5.52 0.97
N GLU A 109 11.33 5.42 -0.28
CA GLU A 109 10.91 6.58 -1.06
C GLU A 109 9.48 6.99 -0.66
N GLY A 110 8.58 6.01 -0.56
CA GLY A 110 7.21 6.25 -0.12
C GLY A 110 6.23 5.18 -0.59
N ILE A 111 4.94 5.54 -0.55
CA ILE A 111 3.86 4.73 -1.11
C ILE A 111 3.31 5.43 -2.35
N GLU A 112 3.27 4.72 -3.46
CA GLU A 112 2.69 5.19 -4.71
C GLU A 112 1.31 4.57 -4.93
N PHE A 113 0.33 5.41 -5.28
CA PHE A 113 -1.00 4.97 -5.71
C PHE A 113 -1.10 5.14 -7.23
N ARG A 114 -1.18 4.04 -7.97
CA ARG A 114 -1.17 4.05 -9.45
C ARG A 114 -2.47 3.48 -10.00
N PRO A 115 -3.08 4.12 -11.02
CA PRO A 115 -4.19 3.52 -11.73
C PRO A 115 -3.71 2.24 -12.47
N LEU A 116 -4.60 1.26 -12.58
CA LEU A 116 -4.39 0.01 -13.32
C LEU A 116 -5.00 0.06 -14.72
#